data_AF-A0A3D8M2N5-F1
#
_entry.id   AF-A0A3D8M2N5-F1
#
_cell.length_a   1.000
_cell.length_b   1.000
_cell.length_c   1.000
_cell.angle_alpha   90.00
_cell.angle_beta   90.00
_cell.angle_gamma   90.00
#
_symmetry.space_group_name_H-M   'P 1'
#
loop_
_entity.id
_entity.type
_entity.pdbx_description
1 polymer ?
#
loop_
_entity_poly.entity_id
_entity_poly.type
_entity_poly.pdbx_seq_one_letter_code
_entity_poly.pdbx_strand_id
1 'polypeptide(L)'
;MSRSFPFAYYESFTDKTLETTIDALKIKGNSNAELLLILRLLSGAIKVEHKDSEYQFTQKINYCTSDFKPYNQKWNEKFPGLLGDGFTDEQLADFIEFSKYRSNRKFYKNILSELSYFCYYSHKKSHASAFIFLYRVLEHISYALPLIYASKTDSFTNTYTLLKELLSEDNSAGELRFFKTFIQKVFKESPLLESSIDFEMTRPTVEDQEYMFDELKKSCARSALSEATDEPRVLSIKFGETGSFLANVRNRFFHFMNGHENNINSSNIKNIDGLFAIVNKAGLFWVTTIFLEVVAYSANYYLTVKNQE
;
A
#
# COMPACT_ATOMS: atom_id res chain seq x y z
N MET A 1 -29.87 2.68 -12.80
CA MET A 1 -28.74 3.46 -13.35
C MET A 1 -27.44 2.84 -12.86
N SER A 2 -26.57 2.43 -13.78
CA SER A 2 -25.22 1.95 -13.44
C SER A 2 -24.45 3.09 -12.78
N ARG A 3 -24.06 2.96 -11.50
CA ARG A 3 -23.24 3.97 -10.82
C ARG A 3 -21.87 4.01 -11.51
N SER A 4 -21.52 5.14 -12.12
CA SER A 4 -20.22 5.35 -12.73
C SER A 4 -19.11 5.33 -11.69
N PHE A 5 -17.95 4.79 -12.05
CA PHE A 5 -16.77 4.84 -11.20
C PHE A 5 -16.35 6.30 -10.96
N PRO A 6 -16.07 6.72 -9.70
CA PRO A 6 -16.02 8.13 -9.30
C PRO A 6 -14.77 8.88 -9.79
N PHE A 7 -13.74 8.16 -10.24
CA PHE A 7 -12.51 8.75 -10.76
C PHE A 7 -12.35 8.55 -12.26
N ALA A 8 -11.65 9.50 -12.89
CA ALA A 8 -11.05 9.37 -14.21
C ALA A 8 -9.53 9.44 -14.09
N TYR A 9 -8.85 8.71 -14.96
CA TYR A 9 -7.40 8.57 -14.96
C TYR A 9 -6.82 9.08 -16.27
N TYR A 10 -5.73 9.83 -16.18
CA TYR A 10 -5.07 10.42 -17.33
C TYR A 10 -3.57 10.22 -17.29
N GLU A 11 -2.97 10.29 -18.46
CA GLU A 11 -1.55 10.14 -18.63
C GLU A 11 -0.76 11.33 -18.06
N SER A 12 0.35 11.01 -17.39
CA SER A 12 1.28 11.98 -16.81
C SER A 12 2.58 12.10 -17.60
N PHE A 13 2.84 11.15 -18.49
CA PHE A 13 3.98 11.16 -19.39
C PHE A 13 3.88 12.24 -20.48
N THR A 14 5.06 12.65 -20.96
CA THR A 14 5.20 13.51 -22.15
C THR A 14 5.03 12.68 -23.43
N ASP A 15 4.69 13.35 -24.53
CA ASP A 15 4.50 12.69 -25.84
C ASP A 15 5.74 11.88 -26.26
N LYS A 16 6.94 12.44 -26.04
CA LYS A 16 8.22 11.75 -26.29
C LYS A 16 8.35 10.43 -25.52
N THR A 17 7.94 10.41 -24.26
CA THR A 17 7.95 9.20 -23.45
C THR A 17 6.88 8.22 -23.91
N LEU A 18 5.72 8.72 -24.37
CA LEU A 18 4.64 7.88 -24.87
C LEU A 18 4.96 7.23 -26.22
N GLU A 19 5.79 7.83 -27.04
CA GLU A 19 6.30 7.23 -28.28
C GLU A 19 7.07 5.93 -28.00
N THR A 20 7.84 5.88 -26.92
CA THR A 20 8.64 4.71 -26.52
C THR A 20 7.93 3.80 -25.52
N THR A 21 6.77 4.19 -25.00
CA THR A 21 6.00 3.37 -24.04
C THR A 21 5.21 2.30 -24.78
N ILE A 22 5.27 1.06 -24.32
CA ILE A 22 4.43 -0.02 -24.84
C ILE A 22 2.94 0.30 -24.61
N ASP A 23 2.10 0.05 -25.61
CA ASP A 23 0.70 0.48 -25.63
C ASP A 23 -0.12 -0.01 -24.42
N ALA A 24 0.13 -1.24 -23.96
CA ALA A 24 -0.50 -1.82 -22.79
C ALA A 24 -0.22 -1.06 -21.48
N LEU A 25 0.90 -0.34 -21.42
CA LEU A 25 1.34 0.43 -20.25
C LEU A 25 0.89 1.90 -20.28
N LYS A 26 0.29 2.37 -21.38
CA LYS A 26 -0.22 3.74 -21.51
C LYS A 26 -1.57 3.89 -20.81
N ILE A 27 -1.81 5.03 -20.17
CA ILE A 27 -3.10 5.35 -19.56
C ILE A 27 -4.05 5.91 -20.63
N LYS A 28 -5.07 5.10 -20.98
CA LYS A 28 -6.18 5.39 -21.90
C LYS A 28 -7.51 5.60 -21.15
N GLY A 29 -7.45 5.89 -19.85
CA GLY A 29 -8.61 6.11 -18.99
C GLY A 29 -9.10 4.84 -18.28
N ASN A 30 -10.40 4.78 -18.00
CA ASN A 30 -10.99 3.73 -17.16
C ASN A 30 -11.10 2.35 -17.86
N SER A 31 -10.66 2.23 -19.11
CA SER A 31 -10.59 0.96 -19.86
C SER A 31 -9.29 0.18 -19.63
N ASN A 32 -8.28 0.81 -19.00
CA ASN A 32 -7.05 0.11 -18.60
C ASN A 32 -7.33 -0.96 -17.54
N ALA A 33 -6.41 -1.92 -17.44
CA ALA A 33 -6.43 -2.88 -16.35
C ALA A 33 -6.33 -2.15 -15.01
N GLU A 34 -7.17 -2.52 -14.04
CA GLU A 34 -7.17 -1.89 -12.73
C GLU A 34 -5.80 -2.03 -12.03
N LEU A 35 -5.10 -3.14 -12.26
CA LEU A 35 -3.75 -3.36 -11.75
C LEU A 35 -2.77 -2.30 -12.27
N LEU A 36 -2.77 -2.00 -13.58
CA LEU A 36 -1.91 -0.95 -14.14
C LEU A 36 -2.17 0.39 -13.44
N LEU A 37 -3.44 0.76 -13.28
CA LEU A 37 -3.82 2.03 -12.65
C LEU A 37 -3.35 2.09 -11.19
N ILE A 38 -3.43 0.96 -10.46
CA ILE A 38 -2.88 0.85 -9.09
C ILE A 38 -1.37 1.05 -9.11
N LEU A 39 -0.64 0.35 -9.98
CA LEU A 39 0.83 0.47 -10.04
C LEU A 39 1.26 1.90 -10.39
N ARG A 40 0.58 2.57 -11.35
CA ARG A 40 0.83 3.97 -11.72
C ARG A 40 0.49 4.95 -10.60
N LEU A 41 -0.54 4.66 -9.81
CA LEU A 41 -0.95 5.47 -8.66
C LEU A 41 0.05 5.36 -7.51
N LEU A 42 0.45 4.14 -7.14
CA LEU A 42 1.41 3.91 -6.06
C LEU A 42 2.81 4.43 -6.41
N SER A 43 3.21 4.34 -7.67
CA SER A 43 4.53 4.78 -8.14
C SER A 43 4.63 6.27 -8.47
N GLY A 44 3.52 7.03 -8.41
CA GLY A 44 3.56 8.47 -8.66
C GLY A 44 3.67 8.85 -10.14
N ALA A 45 3.05 8.08 -11.04
CA ALA A 45 3.12 8.27 -12.50
C ALA A 45 1.72 8.42 -13.14
N ILE A 46 0.78 9.11 -12.48
CA ILE A 46 -0.61 9.25 -12.96
C ILE A 46 -1.24 10.60 -12.61
N LYS A 47 -2.14 11.07 -13.47
CA LYS A 47 -3.09 12.15 -13.18
C LYS A 47 -4.45 11.56 -12.89
N VAL A 48 -5.14 12.13 -11.91
CA VAL A 48 -6.42 11.64 -11.42
C VAL A 48 -7.39 12.81 -11.30
N GLU A 49 -8.64 12.56 -11.68
CA GLU A 49 -9.75 13.49 -11.51
C GLU A 49 -10.87 12.81 -10.73
N HIS A 50 -11.37 13.50 -9.70
CA HIS A 50 -12.61 13.13 -9.05
C HIS A 50 -13.79 13.77 -9.79
N LYS A 51 -14.63 12.95 -10.44
CA LYS A 51 -15.64 13.41 -11.40
C LYS A 51 -16.70 14.33 -10.79
N ASP A 52 -17.15 14.03 -9.57
CA ASP A 52 -18.23 14.79 -8.95
C ASP A 52 -17.79 16.16 -8.43
N SER A 53 -16.49 16.33 -8.12
CA SER A 53 -15.96 17.61 -7.63
C SER A 53 -15.05 18.31 -8.65
N GLU A 54 -14.87 17.72 -9.83
CA GLU A 54 -13.94 18.16 -10.89
C GLU A 54 -12.51 18.45 -10.39
N TYR A 55 -12.12 17.84 -9.26
CA TYR A 55 -10.84 18.12 -8.64
C TYR A 55 -9.78 17.22 -9.27
N GLN A 56 -8.81 17.86 -9.91
CA GLN A 56 -7.71 17.18 -10.59
C GLN A 56 -6.42 17.30 -9.79
N PHE A 57 -5.67 16.21 -9.71
CA PHE A 57 -4.35 16.19 -9.10
C PHE A 57 -3.39 15.27 -9.87
N THR A 58 -2.09 15.57 -9.77
CA THR A 58 -1.03 14.68 -10.26
C THR A 58 -0.43 13.96 -9.06
N GLN A 59 -0.52 12.64 -9.05
CA GLN A 59 0.14 11.82 -8.04
C GLN A 59 1.61 11.69 -8.40
N LYS A 60 2.50 12.26 -7.57
CA LYS A 60 3.96 12.31 -7.80
C LYS A 60 4.79 11.61 -6.72
N ILE A 61 4.15 11.18 -5.64
CA ILE A 61 4.84 10.47 -4.56
C ILE A 61 4.95 9.00 -4.98
N ASN A 62 6.17 8.47 -4.94
CA ASN A 62 6.46 7.08 -5.27
C ASN A 62 6.52 6.24 -3.98
N TYR A 63 5.42 5.56 -3.66
CA TYR A 63 5.37 4.64 -2.51
C TYR A 63 6.07 3.30 -2.78
N CYS A 64 6.66 3.10 -3.96
CA CYS A 64 7.45 1.92 -4.26
C CYS A 64 8.93 2.06 -3.82
N THR A 65 9.37 3.27 -3.43
CA THR A 65 10.73 3.52 -2.94
C THR A 65 10.71 4.22 -1.58
N SER A 66 11.67 3.91 -0.72
CA SER A 66 11.78 4.50 0.63
C SER A 66 12.09 6.00 0.61
N ASP A 67 12.70 6.52 -0.45
CA ASP A 67 12.98 7.95 -0.62
C ASP A 67 11.81 8.74 -1.22
N PHE A 68 10.71 8.06 -1.56
CA PHE A 68 9.48 8.63 -2.12
C PHE A 68 9.64 9.38 -3.44
N LYS A 69 10.80 9.27 -4.11
CA LYS A 69 11.09 10.05 -5.30
C LYS A 69 10.40 9.49 -6.54
N PRO A 70 9.73 10.35 -7.34
CA PRO A 70 9.10 9.91 -8.57
C PRO A 70 10.11 9.36 -9.56
N TYR A 71 9.69 8.34 -10.33
CA TYR A 71 10.43 7.90 -11.52
C TYR A 71 10.30 8.88 -12.69
N ASN A 72 9.41 9.86 -12.60
CA ASN A 72 9.14 10.85 -13.65
C ASN A 72 8.89 10.13 -14.99
N GLN A 73 9.56 10.60 -16.05
CA GLN A 73 9.44 10.08 -17.40
C GLN A 73 10.15 8.73 -17.62
N LYS A 74 10.80 8.17 -16.59
CA LYS A 74 11.57 6.92 -16.66
C LYS A 74 10.87 5.74 -15.97
N TRP A 75 9.56 5.82 -15.77
CA TRP A 75 8.84 4.77 -15.05
C TRP A 75 8.88 3.43 -15.81
N ASN A 76 8.82 3.40 -17.14
CA ASN A 76 8.95 2.14 -17.90
C ASN A 76 10.33 1.49 -17.75
N GLU A 77 11.38 2.29 -17.59
CA GLU A 77 12.76 1.78 -17.41
C GLU A 77 12.97 1.23 -15.99
N LYS A 78 12.37 1.87 -14.99
CA LYS A 78 12.69 1.63 -13.57
C LYS A 78 11.71 0.71 -12.86
N PHE A 79 10.42 0.83 -13.19
CA PHE A 79 9.37 0.11 -12.48
C PHE A 79 9.45 -1.42 -12.69
N PRO A 80 9.70 -1.95 -13.91
CA PRO A 80 9.80 -3.39 -14.12
C PRO A 80 10.83 -4.07 -13.22
N GLY A 81 11.98 -3.43 -12.97
CA GLY A 81 13.01 -3.96 -12.08
C GLY A 81 12.59 -4.15 -10.62
N LEU A 82 11.45 -3.59 -10.20
CA LEU A 82 10.86 -3.88 -8.88
C LEU A 82 10.16 -5.25 -8.81
N LEU A 83 9.85 -5.87 -9.95
CA LEU A 83 9.17 -7.16 -10.04
C LEU A 83 10.14 -8.35 -10.12
N GLY A 84 11.42 -8.08 -10.29
CA GLY A 84 12.49 -9.08 -10.33
C GLY A 84 13.70 -8.60 -11.14
N ASP A 85 14.84 -9.23 -10.88
CA ASP A 85 16.07 -8.96 -11.63
C ASP A 85 15.89 -9.32 -13.10
N GLY A 86 16.18 -8.36 -13.98
CA GLY A 86 16.04 -8.54 -15.43
C GLY A 86 14.61 -8.53 -15.96
N PHE A 87 13.61 -8.21 -15.13
CA PHE A 87 12.23 -8.10 -15.56
C PHE A 87 12.05 -6.89 -16.48
N THR A 88 11.54 -7.09 -17.70
CA THR A 88 11.44 -6.04 -18.75
C THR A 88 10.06 -5.38 -18.81
N ASP A 89 9.96 -4.23 -19.50
CA ASP A 89 8.68 -3.58 -19.73
C ASP A 89 7.77 -4.35 -20.69
N GLU A 90 8.31 -5.15 -21.62
CA GLU A 90 7.51 -6.10 -22.41
C GLU A 90 6.87 -7.18 -21.54
N GLN A 91 7.63 -7.77 -20.62
CA GLN A 91 7.10 -8.76 -19.68
C GLN A 91 6.02 -8.16 -18.77
N LEU A 92 6.21 -6.89 -18.35
CA LEU A 92 5.20 -6.16 -17.59
C LEU A 92 3.95 -5.93 -18.43
N ALA A 93 4.10 -5.48 -19.67
CA ALA A 93 2.99 -5.24 -20.60
C ALA A 93 2.14 -6.52 -20.78
N ASP A 94 2.80 -7.63 -21.08
CA ASP A 94 2.16 -8.94 -21.24
C ASP A 94 1.40 -9.37 -19.99
N PHE A 95 2.02 -9.22 -18.82
CA PHE A 95 1.40 -9.55 -17.53
C PHE A 95 0.18 -8.66 -17.23
N ILE A 96 0.27 -7.35 -17.52
CA ILE A 96 -0.84 -6.41 -17.34
C ILE A 96 -2.00 -6.77 -18.26
N GLU A 97 -1.74 -7.10 -19.53
CA GLU A 97 -2.79 -7.54 -20.45
C GLU A 97 -3.44 -8.85 -19.99
N PHE A 98 -2.63 -9.82 -19.56
CA PHE A 98 -3.14 -11.07 -18.99
C PHE A 98 -4.04 -10.82 -17.76
N SER A 99 -3.61 -9.93 -16.86
CA SER A 99 -4.34 -9.59 -15.63
C SER A 99 -5.72 -8.97 -15.92
N LYS A 100 -5.85 -8.25 -17.04
CA LYS A 100 -7.08 -7.57 -17.46
C LYS A 100 -8.25 -8.54 -17.66
N TYR A 101 -7.97 -9.77 -18.12
CA TYR A 101 -9.00 -10.69 -18.58
C TYR A 101 -9.30 -11.85 -17.63
N ARG A 102 -8.39 -12.22 -16.71
CA ARG A 102 -8.49 -13.50 -16.01
C ARG A 102 -8.67 -13.49 -14.49
N SER A 103 -8.42 -12.41 -13.73
CA SER A 103 -8.39 -12.58 -12.26
C SER A 103 -8.76 -11.36 -11.42
N ASN A 104 -9.61 -11.59 -10.40
CA ASN A 104 -9.83 -10.70 -9.25
C ASN A 104 -10.14 -9.24 -9.58
N ARG A 105 -10.72 -8.97 -10.75
CA ARG A 105 -11.03 -7.63 -11.22
C ARG A 105 -11.83 -6.81 -10.21
N LYS A 106 -12.81 -7.43 -9.54
CA LYS A 106 -13.60 -6.77 -8.48
C LYS A 106 -12.74 -6.33 -7.30
N PHE A 107 -11.78 -7.16 -6.89
CA PHE A 107 -10.83 -6.82 -5.83
C PHE A 107 -9.94 -5.65 -6.26
N TYR A 108 -9.28 -5.71 -7.41
CA TYR A 108 -8.44 -4.62 -7.90
C TYR A 108 -9.23 -3.33 -8.12
N LYS A 109 -10.46 -3.41 -8.61
CA LYS A 109 -11.35 -2.25 -8.75
C LYS A 109 -11.67 -1.60 -7.40
N ASN A 110 -11.90 -2.40 -6.36
CA ASN A 110 -12.13 -1.88 -5.02
C ASN A 110 -10.85 -1.23 -4.47
N ILE A 111 -9.71 -1.91 -4.53
CA ILE A 111 -8.41 -1.37 -4.10
C ILE A 111 -8.09 -0.06 -4.83
N LEU A 112 -8.28 -0.01 -6.14
CA LEU A 112 -8.09 1.20 -6.94
C LEU A 112 -8.99 2.34 -6.46
N SER A 113 -10.25 2.07 -6.14
CA SER A 113 -11.17 3.06 -5.59
C SER A 113 -10.68 3.60 -4.25
N GLU A 114 -10.32 2.72 -3.31
CA GLU A 114 -9.85 3.11 -1.97
C GLU A 114 -8.55 3.93 -2.07
N LEU A 115 -7.58 3.49 -2.88
CA LEU A 115 -6.33 4.23 -3.10
C LEU A 115 -6.57 5.59 -3.78
N SER A 116 -7.52 5.67 -4.71
CA SER A 116 -7.85 6.93 -5.37
C SER A 116 -8.44 7.94 -4.40
N TYR A 117 -9.32 7.49 -3.49
CA TYR A 117 -9.82 8.34 -2.40
C TYR A 117 -8.72 8.72 -1.40
N PHE A 118 -7.84 7.78 -1.04
CA PHE A 118 -6.67 8.09 -0.20
C PHE A 118 -5.84 9.24 -0.80
N CYS A 119 -5.49 9.13 -2.10
CA CYS A 119 -4.73 10.17 -2.79
C CYS A 119 -5.52 11.47 -2.86
N TYR A 120 -6.80 11.42 -3.22
CA TYR A 120 -7.67 12.59 -3.29
C TYR A 120 -7.72 13.38 -1.97
N TYR A 121 -7.99 12.70 -0.84
CA TYR A 121 -8.03 13.36 0.46
C TYR A 121 -6.65 13.82 0.94
N SER A 122 -5.58 13.08 0.60
CA SER A 122 -4.20 13.51 0.88
C SER A 122 -3.83 14.79 0.14
N HIS A 123 -4.22 14.92 -1.15
CA HIS A 123 -4.00 16.14 -1.93
C HIS A 123 -4.83 17.33 -1.41
N LYS A 124 -6.01 17.06 -0.85
CA LYS A 124 -6.82 18.07 -0.14
C LYS A 124 -6.34 18.38 1.28
N LYS A 125 -5.22 17.81 1.71
CA LYS A 125 -4.66 17.94 3.07
C LYS A 125 -5.60 17.46 4.19
N SER A 126 -6.60 16.65 3.86
CA SER A 126 -7.48 15.97 4.80
C SER A 126 -6.94 14.56 5.06
N HIS A 127 -5.79 14.50 5.72
CA HIS A 127 -5.05 13.27 5.99
C HIS A 127 -5.78 12.36 6.97
N ALA A 128 -6.55 12.88 7.92
CA ALA A 128 -7.38 12.03 8.78
C ALA A 128 -8.41 11.24 7.96
N SER A 129 -9.06 11.90 6.99
CA SER A 129 -9.96 11.23 6.05
C SER A 129 -9.21 10.25 5.14
N ALA A 130 -8.03 10.62 4.65
CA ALA A 130 -7.20 9.72 3.84
C ALA A 130 -6.82 8.45 4.60
N PHE A 131 -6.52 8.54 5.90
CA PHE A 131 -6.19 7.38 6.73
C PHE A 131 -7.31 6.33 6.76
N ILE A 132 -8.58 6.74 6.74
CA ILE A 132 -9.72 5.82 6.68
C ILE A 132 -9.62 4.94 5.43
N PHE A 133 -9.28 5.53 4.28
CA PHE A 133 -9.11 4.80 3.02
C PHE A 133 -7.85 3.93 3.01
N LEU A 134 -6.75 4.39 3.62
CA LEU A 134 -5.57 3.55 3.83
C LEU A 134 -5.91 2.31 4.67
N TYR A 135 -6.66 2.49 5.75
CA TYR A 135 -7.05 1.38 6.61
C TYR A 135 -8.00 0.41 5.90
N ARG A 136 -8.94 0.92 5.09
CA ARG A 136 -9.80 0.06 4.24
C ARG A 136 -8.99 -0.74 3.22
N VAL A 137 -7.94 -0.14 2.63
CA VAL A 137 -6.98 -0.89 1.80
C VAL A 137 -6.34 -2.00 2.63
N LEU A 138 -5.84 -1.69 3.82
CA LEU A 138 -5.24 -2.67 4.73
C LEU A 138 -6.19 -3.84 5.03
N GLU A 139 -7.44 -3.57 5.37
CA GLU A 139 -8.45 -4.63 5.60
C GLU A 139 -8.65 -5.49 4.36
N HIS A 140 -8.83 -4.87 3.19
CA HIS A 140 -9.02 -5.61 1.93
C HIS A 140 -7.82 -6.50 1.58
N ILE A 141 -6.59 -5.99 1.71
CA ILE A 141 -5.38 -6.76 1.37
C ILE A 141 -5.08 -7.84 2.41
N SER A 142 -5.47 -7.62 3.68
CA SER A 142 -5.15 -8.52 4.80
C SER A 142 -5.66 -9.94 4.55
N TYR A 143 -6.83 -10.06 3.91
CA TYR A 143 -7.40 -11.34 3.51
C TYR A 143 -7.06 -11.73 2.07
N ALA A 144 -7.12 -10.78 1.13
CA ALA A 144 -7.04 -11.10 -0.29
C ALA A 144 -5.63 -11.46 -0.76
N LEU A 145 -4.60 -10.75 -0.29
CA LEU A 145 -3.23 -10.97 -0.75
C LEU A 145 -2.70 -12.37 -0.37
N PRO A 146 -2.89 -12.87 0.86
CA PRO A 146 -2.49 -14.24 1.20
C PRO A 146 -3.13 -15.30 0.30
N LEU A 147 -4.40 -15.13 -0.07
CA LEU A 147 -5.10 -16.05 -0.97
C LEU A 147 -4.61 -15.95 -2.42
N ILE A 148 -4.38 -14.72 -2.90
CA ILE A 148 -3.81 -14.47 -4.23
C ILE A 148 -2.43 -15.12 -4.35
N TYR A 149 -1.63 -15.06 -3.28
CA TYR A 149 -0.32 -15.71 -3.20
C TYR A 149 -0.47 -17.24 -3.20
N ALA A 150 -1.29 -17.79 -2.29
CA ALA A 150 -1.50 -19.22 -2.14
C ALA A 150 -2.04 -19.91 -3.42
N SER A 151 -2.86 -19.19 -4.20
CA SER A 151 -3.42 -19.69 -5.47
C SER A 151 -2.39 -19.92 -6.58
N LYS A 152 -1.18 -19.37 -6.42
CA LYS A 152 -0.08 -19.46 -7.40
C LYS A 152 1.10 -20.30 -6.89
N THR A 153 0.91 -21.01 -5.78
CA THR A 153 1.91 -21.93 -5.27
C THR A 153 1.79 -23.27 -6.00
N ASP A 154 2.90 -23.78 -6.53
CA ASP A 154 2.93 -24.90 -7.49
C ASP A 154 2.53 -26.29 -6.93
N SER A 155 2.26 -26.42 -5.63
CA SER A 155 1.96 -27.70 -4.99
C SER A 155 0.75 -27.60 -4.08
N PHE A 156 -0.25 -28.45 -4.31
CA PHE A 156 -1.42 -28.58 -3.45
C PHE A 156 -1.05 -28.82 -1.99
N THR A 157 0.03 -29.58 -1.73
CA THR A 157 0.57 -29.80 -0.39
C THR A 157 1.09 -28.51 0.22
N ASN A 158 1.78 -27.68 -0.58
CA ASN A 158 2.31 -26.39 -0.13
C ASN A 158 1.17 -25.37 0.09
N THR A 159 0.18 -25.31 -0.80
CA THR A 159 -1.02 -24.48 -0.64
C THR A 159 -1.82 -24.90 0.58
N TYR A 160 -2.03 -26.19 0.80
CA TYR A 160 -2.72 -26.70 1.99
C TYR A 160 -1.95 -26.38 3.27
N THR A 161 -0.63 -26.59 3.28
CA THR A 161 0.21 -26.27 4.44
C THR A 161 0.21 -24.77 4.74
N LEU A 162 0.31 -23.93 3.71
CA LEU A 162 0.19 -22.49 3.81
C LEU A 162 -1.17 -22.07 4.39
N LEU A 163 -2.28 -22.55 3.83
CA LEU A 163 -3.61 -22.21 4.33
C LEU A 163 -3.85 -22.74 5.74
N LYS A 164 -3.37 -23.95 6.07
CA LYS A 164 -3.48 -24.51 7.42
C LYS A 164 -2.73 -23.68 8.45
N GLU A 165 -1.51 -23.27 8.15
CA GLU A 165 -0.72 -22.39 9.02
C GLU A 165 -1.38 -21.02 9.19
N LEU A 166 -1.92 -20.46 8.10
CA LEU A 166 -2.61 -19.18 8.15
C LEU A 166 -3.93 -19.25 8.93
N LEU A 167 -4.65 -20.38 8.87
CA LEU A 167 -6.00 -20.57 9.45
C LEU A 167 -6.02 -21.37 10.78
N SER A 168 -4.87 -21.55 11.45
CA SER A 168 -4.78 -22.38 12.66
C SER A 168 -5.64 -21.86 13.84
N GLU A 169 -6.13 -22.78 14.67
CA GLU A 169 -7.44 -22.87 15.36
C GLU A 169 -7.89 -21.82 16.42
N ASP A 170 -7.27 -20.65 16.57
CA ASP A 170 -7.76 -19.64 17.52
C ASP A 170 -8.67 -18.59 16.84
N ASN A 171 -9.95 -18.93 16.75
CA ASN A 171 -11.05 -18.17 16.11
C ASN A 171 -11.37 -16.78 16.70
N SER A 172 -10.56 -16.24 17.62
CA SER A 172 -10.82 -14.96 18.30
C SER A 172 -9.90 -13.81 17.86
N ALA A 173 -8.82 -14.07 17.12
CA ALA A 173 -7.77 -13.07 16.85
C ALA A 173 -7.83 -12.38 15.46
N GLY A 174 -8.83 -12.70 14.63
CA GLY A 174 -9.22 -11.88 13.47
C GLY A 174 -8.23 -11.81 12.29
N GLU A 175 -8.71 -11.23 11.19
CA GLU A 175 -8.03 -11.09 9.88
C GLU A 175 -6.61 -10.48 9.96
N LEU A 176 -6.33 -9.69 11.01
CA LEU A 176 -5.03 -9.05 11.20
C LEU A 176 -3.93 -10.04 11.60
N ARG A 177 -4.26 -11.06 12.42
CA ARG A 177 -3.31 -12.12 12.80
C ARG A 177 -2.96 -12.98 11.60
N PHE A 178 -3.98 -13.31 10.80
CA PHE A 178 -3.82 -14.03 9.52
C PHE A 178 -2.84 -13.29 8.60
N PHE A 179 -3.00 -11.97 8.44
CA PHE A 179 -2.11 -11.17 7.62
C PHE A 179 -0.69 -11.06 8.18
N LYS A 180 -0.54 -10.92 9.50
CA LYS A 180 0.77 -10.91 10.15
C LYS A 180 1.55 -12.22 9.93
N THR A 181 0.89 -13.37 10.05
CA THR A 181 1.50 -14.68 9.76
C THR A 181 1.90 -14.79 8.30
N PHE A 182 1.07 -14.29 7.38
CA PHE A 182 1.42 -14.22 5.96
C PHE A 182 2.69 -13.41 5.71
N ILE A 183 2.81 -12.21 6.30
CA ILE A 183 4.00 -11.36 6.15
C ILE A 183 5.24 -12.08 6.67
N GLN A 184 5.17 -12.69 7.86
CA GLN A 184 6.30 -13.44 8.43
C GLN A 184 6.77 -14.59 7.52
N LYS A 185 5.84 -15.21 6.78
CA LYS A 185 6.16 -16.33 5.90
C LYS A 185 6.73 -15.86 4.55
N VAL A 186 6.09 -14.88 3.91
CA VAL A 186 6.54 -14.38 2.60
C VAL A 186 7.89 -13.67 2.71
N PHE A 187 8.09 -12.90 3.78
CA PHE A 187 9.32 -12.14 3.98
C PHE A 187 10.37 -12.88 4.81
N LYS A 188 10.19 -14.19 5.10
CA LYS A 188 11.09 -14.95 5.98
C LYS A 188 12.57 -14.87 5.58
N GLU A 189 12.84 -14.91 4.28
CA GLU A 189 14.20 -14.84 3.72
C GLU A 189 14.57 -13.43 3.24
N SER A 190 13.65 -12.48 3.36
CA SER A 190 13.85 -11.10 2.94
C SER A 190 14.50 -10.30 4.07
N PRO A 191 15.57 -9.52 3.80
CA PRO A 191 16.10 -8.54 4.76
C PRO A 191 15.06 -7.52 5.25
N LEU A 192 13.95 -7.37 4.52
CA LEU A 192 12.85 -6.49 4.90
C LEU A 192 12.17 -6.91 6.20
N LEU A 193 12.13 -8.20 6.56
CA LEU A 193 11.46 -8.64 7.79
C LEU A 193 12.15 -8.13 9.05
N GLU A 194 13.47 -8.05 9.02
CA GLU A 194 14.31 -7.50 10.09
C GLU A 194 14.42 -5.97 10.04
N SER A 195 13.92 -5.34 8.97
CA SER A 195 13.92 -3.89 8.81
C SER A 195 12.80 -3.21 9.62
N SER A 196 12.80 -1.88 9.59
CA SER A 196 11.75 -1.05 10.16
C SER A 196 11.19 -0.05 9.17
N ILE A 197 9.96 0.38 9.46
CA ILE A 197 9.30 1.49 8.80
C ILE A 197 9.42 2.72 9.69
N ASP A 198 9.97 3.78 9.10
CA ASP A 198 10.25 5.02 9.80
C ASP A 198 9.10 6.01 9.64
N PHE A 199 8.63 6.50 10.78
CA PHE A 199 7.64 7.56 10.88
C PHE A 199 8.37 8.84 11.30
N GLU A 200 8.67 9.70 10.32
CA GLU A 200 9.42 10.94 10.53
C GLU A 200 8.52 12.07 11.07
N MET A 201 8.84 12.61 12.25
CA MET A 201 8.16 13.75 12.85
C MET A 201 8.62 15.05 12.17
N THR A 202 8.04 15.35 11.00
CA THR A 202 8.45 16.46 10.12
C THR A 202 7.92 17.85 10.54
N ARG A 203 7.79 18.10 11.86
CA ARG A 203 7.21 19.36 12.40
C ARG A 203 8.24 20.44 12.68
N PRO A 204 7.85 21.73 12.60
CA PRO A 204 8.80 22.84 12.75
C PRO A 204 9.29 23.04 14.19
N THR A 205 8.52 22.65 15.21
CA THR A 205 8.88 22.81 16.62
C THR A 205 9.18 21.46 17.25
N VAL A 206 10.17 21.42 18.15
CA VAL A 206 10.54 20.20 18.90
C VAL A 206 9.37 19.72 19.77
N GLU A 207 8.65 20.65 20.42
CA GLU A 207 7.46 20.33 21.23
C GLU A 207 6.39 19.57 20.43
N ASP A 208 6.10 19.99 19.19
CA ASP A 208 5.13 19.29 18.34
C ASP A 208 5.65 17.91 17.88
N GLN A 209 6.98 17.77 17.70
CA GLN A 209 7.61 16.48 17.38
C GLN A 209 7.51 15.51 18.56
N GLU A 210 7.89 15.95 19.77
CA GLU A 210 7.81 15.16 21.01
C GLU A 210 6.37 14.68 21.25
N TYR A 211 5.41 15.59 21.12
CA TYR A 211 4.01 15.26 21.32
C TYR A 211 3.49 14.22 20.30
N MET A 212 3.78 14.39 19.00
CA MET A 212 3.37 13.41 17.98
C MET A 212 4.05 12.07 18.17
N PHE A 213 5.35 12.10 18.50
CA PHE A 213 6.13 10.92 18.78
C PHE A 213 5.53 10.14 19.95
N ASP A 214 5.22 10.80 21.06
CA ASP A 214 4.64 10.18 22.25
C ASP A 214 3.26 9.58 21.97
N GLU A 215 2.39 10.31 21.27
CA GLU A 215 1.05 9.80 20.92
C GLU A 215 1.11 8.58 20.02
N LEU A 216 2.02 8.57 19.02
CA LEU A 216 2.22 7.43 18.15
C LEU A 216 2.90 6.27 18.88
N LYS A 217 3.92 6.52 19.70
CA LYS A 217 4.61 5.51 20.51
C LYS A 217 3.66 4.78 21.46
N LYS A 218 2.68 5.48 22.06
CA LYS A 218 1.62 4.85 22.85
C LYS A 218 0.72 3.88 22.03
N SER A 219 0.73 3.96 20.69
CA SER A 219 -0.04 3.08 19.80
C SER A 219 0.68 1.79 19.45
N CYS A 220 1.95 1.63 19.87
CA CYS A 220 2.74 0.45 19.60
C CYS A 220 3.13 -0.27 20.89
N ALA A 221 3.23 -1.59 20.83
CA ALA A 221 3.84 -2.36 21.91
C ALA A 221 5.35 -2.13 21.92
N ARG A 222 5.99 -2.15 23.09
CA ARG A 222 7.45 -1.94 23.21
C ARG A 222 8.27 -2.92 22.36
N SER A 223 7.79 -4.15 22.18
CA SER A 223 8.45 -5.17 21.34
C SER A 223 8.42 -4.87 19.84
N ALA A 224 7.49 -4.00 19.40
CA ALA A 224 7.33 -3.58 18.02
C ALA A 224 8.26 -2.42 17.63
N LEU A 225 8.84 -1.72 18.62
CA LEU A 225 9.83 -0.68 18.38
C LEU A 225 11.12 -1.29 17.83
N SER A 226 11.67 -0.64 16.82
CA SER A 226 13.00 -0.93 16.27
C SER A 226 14.06 -0.12 17.01
N GLU A 227 15.28 -0.64 17.05
CA GLU A 227 16.46 0.06 17.58
C GLU A 227 16.79 1.32 16.78
N ALA A 228 16.28 1.44 15.55
CA ALA A 228 16.43 2.64 14.70
C ALA A 228 15.61 3.86 15.18
N THR A 229 14.78 3.70 16.22
CA THR A 229 13.97 4.80 16.79
C THR A 229 14.88 5.90 17.35
N ASP A 230 14.72 7.13 16.85
CA ASP A 230 15.44 8.33 17.28
C ASP A 230 14.45 9.34 17.87
N GLU A 231 14.26 9.32 19.18
CA GLU A 231 13.28 10.18 19.86
C GLU A 231 13.77 11.64 19.95
N PRO A 232 12.93 12.64 19.59
CA PRO A 232 11.53 12.57 19.15
C PRO A 232 11.33 12.60 17.62
N ARG A 233 12.41 12.44 16.83
CA ARG A 233 12.42 12.73 15.39
C ARG A 233 11.87 11.60 14.53
N VAL A 234 12.14 10.36 14.90
CA VAL A 234 11.82 9.17 14.10
C VAL A 234 11.30 8.07 15.01
N LEU A 235 10.03 7.69 14.83
CA LEU A 235 9.49 6.48 15.42
C LEU A 235 9.67 5.33 14.42
N SER A 236 10.49 4.33 14.75
CA SER A 236 10.74 3.20 13.85
C SER A 236 10.01 1.95 14.34
N ILE A 237 9.12 1.42 13.52
CA ILE A 237 8.34 0.22 13.83
C ILE A 237 8.85 -0.94 12.99
N LYS A 238 9.09 -2.11 13.61
CA LYS A 238 9.49 -3.33 12.88
C LYS A 238 8.53 -3.64 11.75
N PHE A 239 9.04 -4.06 10.60
CA PHE A 239 8.25 -4.28 9.39
C PHE A 239 7.04 -5.20 9.63
N GLY A 240 7.25 -6.35 10.29
CA GLY A 240 6.19 -7.31 10.61
C GLY A 240 5.15 -6.82 11.63
N GLU A 241 5.41 -5.73 12.35
CA GLU A 241 4.50 -5.17 13.36
C GLU A 241 3.74 -3.92 12.88
N THR A 242 4.07 -3.40 11.70
CA THR A 242 3.51 -2.14 11.18
C THR A 242 2.00 -2.23 10.96
N GLY A 243 1.48 -3.38 10.50
CA GLY A 243 0.03 -3.60 10.37
C GLY A 243 -0.73 -3.50 11.71
N SER A 244 -0.18 -4.11 12.76
CA SER A 244 -0.72 -4.02 14.13
C SER A 244 -0.70 -2.59 14.64
N PHE A 245 0.38 -1.86 14.37
CA PHE A 245 0.52 -0.45 14.71
C PHE A 245 -0.58 0.41 14.04
N LEU A 246 -0.80 0.25 12.73
CA LEU A 246 -1.84 0.98 12.01
C LEU A 246 -3.25 0.66 12.55
N ALA A 247 -3.52 -0.60 12.88
CA ALA A 247 -4.77 -1.00 13.52
C ALA A 247 -4.96 -0.35 14.89
N ASN A 248 -3.90 -0.25 15.70
CA ASN A 248 -3.95 0.42 16.99
C ASN A 248 -4.18 1.92 16.86
N VAL A 249 -3.52 2.59 15.90
CA VAL A 249 -3.78 4.01 15.61
C VAL A 249 -5.26 4.21 15.23
N ARG A 250 -5.82 3.33 14.38
CA ARG A 250 -7.24 3.37 14.02
C ARG A 250 -8.13 3.23 15.25
N ASN A 251 -7.88 2.23 16.09
CA ASN A 251 -8.68 1.97 17.28
C ASN A 251 -8.63 3.14 18.27
N ARG A 252 -7.43 3.65 18.57
CA ARG A 252 -7.24 4.72 19.58
C ARG A 252 -7.81 6.07 19.14
N PHE A 253 -7.86 6.36 17.83
CA PHE A 253 -8.38 7.62 17.31
C PHE A 253 -9.87 7.56 16.92
N PHE A 254 -10.27 6.54 16.14
CA PHE A 254 -11.62 6.49 15.56
C PHE A 254 -12.61 5.65 16.37
N HIS A 255 -12.14 4.68 17.14
CA HIS A 255 -12.99 3.90 18.07
C HIS A 255 -12.84 4.45 19.48
N PHE A 256 -13.06 5.77 19.61
CA PHE A 256 -13.02 6.52 20.86
C PHE A 256 -14.05 5.96 21.86
N MET A 257 -13.71 4.85 22.51
CA MET A 257 -14.54 4.19 23.50
C MET A 257 -14.34 4.89 24.83
N ASN A 258 -15.42 5.42 25.41
CA ASN A 258 -15.42 5.97 26.75
C ASN A 258 -14.99 4.87 27.74
N GLY A 259 -13.84 5.07 28.41
CA GLY A 259 -13.29 4.13 29.41
C GLY A 259 -11.91 3.52 29.09
N HIS A 260 -11.35 3.74 27.90
CA HIS A 260 -9.95 3.39 27.63
C HIS A 260 -9.01 4.57 27.91
N GLU A 261 -8.13 4.42 28.90
CA GLU A 261 -7.18 5.46 29.36
C GLU A 261 -6.18 5.92 28.30
N ASN A 262 -6.07 5.20 27.18
CA ASN A 262 -5.09 5.45 26.13
C ASN A 262 -5.68 5.95 24.82
N ASN A 263 -6.89 6.53 24.75
CA ASN A 263 -7.37 7.08 23.46
C ASN A 263 -6.51 8.27 22.99
N ILE A 264 -6.38 8.43 21.67
CA ILE A 264 -5.79 9.64 21.10
C ILE A 264 -6.85 10.74 21.21
N ASN A 265 -6.70 11.64 22.18
CA ASN A 265 -7.70 12.65 22.45
C ASN A 265 -7.57 13.82 21.46
N SER A 266 -8.64 14.07 20.70
CA SER A 266 -8.72 15.19 19.76
C SER A 266 -8.52 16.56 20.42
N SER A 267 -8.81 16.70 21.72
CA SER A 267 -8.56 17.94 22.47
C SER A 267 -7.08 18.24 22.68
N ASN A 268 -6.21 17.23 22.56
CA ASN A 268 -4.79 17.35 22.86
C ASN A 268 -3.94 17.48 21.59
N ILE A 269 -4.47 17.12 20.42
CA ILE A 269 -3.76 17.25 19.15
C ILE A 269 -4.07 18.61 18.50
N LYS A 270 -3.11 19.53 18.52
CA LYS A 270 -3.20 20.83 17.83
C LYS A 270 -3.44 20.69 16.31
N ASN A 271 -2.90 19.63 15.69
CA ASN A 271 -3.00 19.39 14.25
C ASN A 271 -3.11 17.90 13.91
N ILE A 272 -4.34 17.39 13.92
CA ILE A 272 -4.70 16.00 13.63
C ILE A 272 -4.24 15.59 12.23
N ASP A 273 -4.50 16.43 11.22
CA ASP A 273 -4.18 16.09 9.84
C ASP A 273 -2.69 15.88 9.63
N GLY A 274 -1.81 16.67 10.24
CA GLY A 274 -0.40 16.39 10.05
C GLY A 274 0.17 15.27 10.94
N LEU A 275 -0.52 14.82 12.00
CA LEU A 275 -0.23 13.51 12.61
C LEU A 275 -0.54 12.40 11.60
N PHE A 276 -1.72 12.44 10.99
CA PHE A 276 -2.09 11.46 9.97
C PHE A 276 -1.29 11.59 8.68
N ALA A 277 -0.72 12.75 8.35
CA ALA A 277 0.19 12.88 7.21
C ALA A 277 1.43 12.00 7.37
N ILE A 278 1.98 11.93 8.58
CA ILE A 278 3.13 11.08 8.92
C ILE A 278 2.73 9.60 8.80
N VAL A 279 1.62 9.23 9.45
CA VAL A 279 1.11 7.84 9.44
C VAL A 279 0.77 7.37 8.04
N ASN A 280 0.09 8.20 7.24
CA ASN A 280 -0.35 7.87 5.90
C ASN A 280 0.80 7.62 4.95
N LYS A 281 1.84 8.47 5.01
CA LYS A 281 2.99 8.38 4.12
C LYS A 281 3.74 7.06 4.32
N ALA A 282 4.12 6.78 5.57
CA ALA A 282 4.82 5.55 5.94
C ALA A 282 3.93 4.30 5.82
N GLY A 283 2.67 4.40 6.20
CA GLY A 283 1.71 3.30 6.13
C GLY A 283 1.40 2.88 4.69
N LEU A 284 1.23 3.82 3.75
CA LEU A 284 1.02 3.45 2.35
C LEU A 284 2.29 2.91 1.69
N PHE A 285 3.48 3.40 2.08
CA PHE A 285 4.75 2.78 1.66
C PHE A 285 4.81 1.31 2.07
N TRP A 286 4.58 1.00 3.34
CA TRP A 286 4.56 -0.38 3.84
C TRP A 286 3.52 -1.26 3.13
N VAL A 287 2.28 -0.76 2.95
CA VAL A 287 1.24 -1.45 2.18
C VAL A 287 1.68 -1.71 0.74
N THR A 288 2.34 -0.73 0.11
CA THR A 288 2.83 -0.85 -1.26
C THR A 288 3.92 -1.90 -1.38
N THR A 289 4.84 -1.98 -0.42
CA THR A 289 5.88 -3.02 -0.37
C THR A 289 5.26 -4.42 -0.37
N ILE A 290 4.26 -4.67 0.48
CA ILE A 290 3.60 -5.98 0.54
C ILE A 290 2.80 -6.26 -0.73
N PHE A 291 2.10 -5.25 -1.26
CA PHE A 291 1.34 -5.39 -2.50
C PHE A 291 2.25 -5.74 -3.68
N LEU A 292 3.40 -5.06 -3.81
CA LEU A 292 4.38 -5.30 -4.86
C LEU A 292 4.98 -6.70 -4.78
N GLU A 293 5.28 -7.21 -3.58
CA GLU A 293 5.78 -8.58 -3.40
C GLU A 293 4.81 -9.61 -4.00
N VAL A 294 3.51 -9.46 -3.73
CA VAL A 294 2.49 -10.37 -4.28
C VAL A 294 2.30 -10.19 -5.78
N VAL A 295 2.43 -8.96 -6.30
CA VAL A 295 2.38 -8.70 -7.73
C VAL A 295 3.61 -9.31 -8.43
N ALA A 296 4.80 -9.15 -7.87
CA ALA A 296 6.04 -9.73 -8.37
C ALA A 296 5.96 -11.25 -8.40
N TYR A 297 5.53 -11.89 -7.31
CA TYR A 297 5.29 -13.34 -7.27
C TYR A 297 4.30 -13.79 -8.36
N SER A 298 3.22 -13.01 -8.55
CA SER A 298 2.21 -13.30 -9.57
C SER A 298 2.72 -13.14 -11.00
N ALA A 299 3.56 -12.14 -11.25
CA ALA A 299 4.15 -11.88 -12.55
C ALA A 299 5.17 -12.95 -12.93
N ASN A 300 6.03 -13.34 -11.97
CA ASN A 300 7.00 -14.42 -12.17
C ASN A 300 6.31 -15.76 -12.44
N TYR A 301 5.28 -16.12 -11.66
CA TYR A 301 4.47 -17.32 -11.92
C TYR A 301 3.88 -17.31 -13.34
N TYR A 302 3.33 -16.17 -13.79
CA TYR A 302 2.80 -16.04 -15.14
C TYR A 302 3.86 -16.32 -16.22
N LEU A 303 5.08 -15.77 -16.07
CA LEU A 303 6.16 -16.02 -17.01
C LEU A 303 6.59 -17.50 -17.02
N THR A 304 6.64 -18.15 -15.86
CA THR A 304 6.95 -19.58 -15.76
C THR A 304 5.94 -20.44 -16.51
N VAL A 305 4.64 -20.18 -16.32
CA VAL A 305 3.57 -20.91 -17.02
C VAL A 305 3.60 -20.63 -18.53
N LYS A 306 3.78 -19.37 -18.92
CA LYS A 306 3.85 -18.98 -20.34
C LYS A 306 5.00 -19.66 -21.08
N ASN A 307 6.16 -19.84 -20.44
CA ASN A 307 7.33 -20.47 -21.04
C ASN A 307 7.19 -22.01 -21.17
N GLN A 308 6.14 -22.61 -20.59
CA GLN A 308 5.85 -24.04 -20.69
C GLN A 308 4.80 -24.37 -21.77
N GLU A 309 4.13 -23.34 -22.33
CA GLU A 309 3.16 -23.43 -23.44
C GLU A 309 3.84 -23.18 -24.80
#